data_AF-A0A820DT74-F1
#
_entry.id   AF-A0A820DT74-F1
#
_cell.length_a   1.000
_cell.length_b   1.000
_cell.length_c   1.000
_cell.angle_alpha   90.00
_cell.angle_beta   90.00
_cell.angle_gamma   90.00
#
_symmetry.space_group_name_H-M   'P 1'
#
loop_
_entity.id
_entity.type
_entity.pdbx_description
1 polymer ?
#
loop_
_entity_poly.entity_id
_entity_poly.type
_entity_poly.pdbx_seq_one_letter_code
_entity_poly.pdbx_strand_id
1 'polypeptide(L)'
;KLGSLVTQKDLDSGRIYPPIPTIREVTIKIAAHLVEHLYKEKKAWFHPEPKDKEEFIRMQLYNTNYQYFGPLTWKWPELHKKPRNIPSMDDNIVLES
;
A
#
# COMPACT_ATOMS: atom_id res chain seq x y z
N LYS A 1 3.25 21.65 14.34
CA LYS A 1 2.61 22.96 14.62
C LYS A 1 2.13 23.52 13.28
N LEU A 2 0.86 23.90 13.11
CA LEU A 2 0.32 24.32 11.80
C LEU A 2 1.03 25.55 11.21
N GLY A 3 1.42 26.50 12.07
CA GLY A 3 2.08 27.73 11.64
C GLY A 3 3.44 27.57 10.97
N SER A 4 4.12 26.42 11.12
CA SER A 4 5.39 26.18 10.41
C SER A 4 5.22 25.78 8.94
N LEU A 5 3.98 25.59 8.48
CA LEU A 5 3.66 25.21 7.10
C LEU A 5 3.31 26.41 6.21
N VAL A 6 3.26 27.61 6.80
CA VAL A 6 3.07 28.87 6.07
C VAL A 6 4.42 29.33 5.54
N THR A 7 4.52 29.57 4.22
CA THR A 7 5.76 30.03 3.60
C THR A 7 5.95 31.52 3.86
N GLN A 8 7.19 32.01 3.91
CA GLN A 8 7.45 33.45 3.98
C GLN A 8 6.74 34.23 2.86
N LYS A 9 6.72 33.66 1.64
CA LYS A 9 5.97 34.20 0.51
C LYS A 9 4.47 34.36 0.77
N ASP A 10 3.87 33.43 1.52
CA ASP A 10 2.45 33.52 1.87
C ASP A 10 2.23 34.69 2.84
N LEU A 11 3.11 34.85 3.84
CA LEU A 11 3.09 35.98 4.78
C LEU A 11 3.31 37.33 4.08
N ASP A 12 4.26 37.40 3.15
CA ASP A 12 4.57 38.60 2.38
C ASP A 12 3.37 39.03 1.50
N SER A 13 2.55 38.06 1.07
CA SER A 13 1.29 38.30 0.36
C SER A 13 0.08 38.60 1.27
N GLY A 14 0.30 38.69 2.59
CA GLY A 14 -0.74 38.93 3.59
C GLY A 14 -1.59 37.70 3.93
N ARG A 15 -1.19 36.50 3.51
CA ARG A 15 -1.94 35.26 3.77
C ARG A 15 -1.50 34.64 5.09
N ILE A 16 -2.46 34.46 6.00
CA ILE A 16 -2.25 33.86 7.33
C ILE A 16 -2.29 32.32 7.27
N TYR A 17 -2.93 31.77 6.24
CA TYR A 17 -3.12 30.33 6.08
C TYR A 17 -2.42 29.81 4.82
N PRO A 18 -1.97 28.53 4.83
CA PRO A 18 -1.48 27.87 3.63
C PRO A 18 -2.53 27.88 2.51
N PRO A 19 -2.12 27.91 1.23
CA PRO A 19 -3.05 27.85 0.10
C PRO A 19 -3.93 26.59 0.10
N ILE A 20 -5.19 26.70 -0.34
CA ILE A 20 -6.13 25.56 -0.42
C ILE A 20 -5.56 24.36 -1.23
N PRO A 21 -4.85 24.55 -2.37
CA PRO A 21 -4.30 23.42 -3.10
C PRO A 21 -3.32 22.55 -2.31
N THR A 22 -2.67 23.10 -1.27
CA THR A 22 -1.69 22.38 -0.44
C THR A 22 -2.32 21.74 0.80
N ILE A 23 -3.64 21.84 0.98
CA ILE A 23 -4.33 21.36 2.18
C ILE A 23 -4.10 19.87 2.46
N ARG A 24 -4.00 19.04 1.41
CA ARG A 24 -3.72 17.61 1.54
C ARG A 24 -2.36 17.38 2.18
N GLU A 25 -1.33 18.03 1.67
CA GLU A 25 0.04 17.92 2.18
C GLU A 25 0.15 18.47 3.61
N VAL A 26 -0.54 19.58 3.89
CA VAL A 26 -0.63 20.14 5.24
C VAL A 26 -1.26 19.15 6.22
N THR A 27 -2.33 18.47 5.81
CA THR A 27 -3.05 17.48 6.62
C THR A 27 -2.16 16.26 6.92
N ILE A 28 -1.44 15.75 5.93
CA ILE A 28 -0.51 14.62 6.09
C ILE A 28 0.56 14.94 7.14
N LYS A 29 1.16 16.13 7.07
CA LYS A 29 2.20 16.54 8.03
C LYS A 29 1.66 16.65 9.46
N ILE A 30 0.43 17.14 9.63
CA ILE A 30 -0.21 17.20 10.96
C ILE A 30 -0.45 15.79 11.49
N ALA A 31 -0.99 14.90 10.66
CA ALA A 31 -1.22 13.51 11.03
C ALA A 31 0.09 12.79 11.39
N ALA A 32 1.18 13.02 10.64
CA ALA A 32 2.49 12.42 10.92
C ALA A 32 3.02 12.84 12.30
N HIS A 33 2.95 14.13 12.61
CA HIS A 33 3.31 14.64 13.94
C HIS A 33 2.41 14.08 15.05
N LEU A 34 1.11 13.92 14.79
CA LEU A 34 0.19 13.32 15.76
C LEU A 34 0.58 11.86 16.03
N VAL A 35 0.83 11.08 14.98
CA VAL A 35 1.23 9.68 15.09
C VAL A 35 2.56 9.56 15.86
N GLU A 36 3.57 10.38 15.53
CA GLU A 36 4.82 10.43 16.30
C GLU A 36 4.58 10.72 17.79
N HIS A 37 3.70 11.67 18.09
CA HIS A 37 3.37 12.03 19.46
C HIS A 37 2.64 10.89 20.19
N LEU A 38 1.69 10.24 19.54
CA LEU A 38 0.95 9.10 20.11
C LEU A 38 1.84 7.91 20.41
N TYR A 39 2.82 7.61 19.55
CA TYR A 39 3.81 6.54 19.82
C TYR A 39 4.76 6.93 20.95
N LYS A 40 5.23 8.19 21.00
CA LYS A 40 6.04 8.69 22.13
C LYS A 40 5.31 8.61 23.46
N GLU A 41 4.02 8.96 23.49
CA GLU A 41 3.18 8.89 24.68
C GLU A 41 2.66 7.48 25.00
N LYS A 42 2.99 6.46 24.18
CA LYS A 42 2.48 5.08 24.29
C LYS A 42 0.94 5.00 24.29
N LYS A 43 0.28 5.90 23.57
CA LYS A 43 -1.19 5.95 23.39
C LYS A 43 -1.63 5.47 22.01
N ALA A 44 -0.70 5.14 21.12
CA ALA A 44 -1.02 4.54 19.84
C ALA A 44 -1.60 3.13 20.04
N TRP A 45 -2.68 2.81 19.34
CA TRP A 45 -3.30 1.47 19.38
C TRP A 45 -2.73 0.53 18.31
N PHE A 46 -2.24 1.08 17.19
CA PHE A 46 -1.72 0.31 16.07
C PHE A 46 -0.29 -0.15 16.35
N HIS A 47 -0.02 -1.44 16.16
CA HIS A 47 1.32 -2.03 16.35
C HIS A 47 1.57 -3.14 15.31
N PRO A 48 2.82 -3.32 14.85
CA PRO A 48 4.05 -2.61 15.22
C PRO A 48 4.12 -1.16 14.70
N GLU A 49 4.98 -0.33 15.30
CA GLU A 49 5.17 1.05 14.86
C GLU A 49 5.70 1.09 13.41
N PRO A 50 5.04 1.82 12.49
CA PRO A 50 5.50 1.92 11.11
C PRO A 50 6.84 2.66 11.04
N LYS A 51 7.76 2.12 10.22
CA LYS A 51 9.09 2.72 9.99
C LYS A 51 8.98 4.13 9.42
N ASP A 52 8.13 4.28 8.40
CA ASP A 52 7.78 5.57 7.81
C ASP A 52 6.32 5.89 8.13
N LYS A 53 6.12 6.88 8.99
CA LYS A 53 4.79 7.31 9.44
C LYS A 53 4.07 8.11 8.37
N GLU A 54 4.81 8.86 7.55
CA GLU A 54 4.21 9.68 6.50
C GLU A 54 3.68 8.79 5.38
N GLU A 55 4.49 7.81 4.95
CA GLU A 55 4.08 6.86 3.92
C GLU A 55 2.91 5.99 4.41
N PHE A 56 2.92 5.59 5.68
CA PHE A 56 1.80 4.88 6.29
C PHE A 56 0.49 5.69 6.23
N ILE A 57 0.55 6.99 6.54
CA ILE A 57 -0.62 7.87 6.45
C ILE A 57 -1.06 8.03 4.99
N ARG A 58 -0.12 8.17 4.04
CA ARG A 58 -0.43 8.28 2.60
C ARG A 58 -1.15 7.04 2.09
N MET A 59 -0.77 5.85 2.53
CA MET A 59 -1.45 4.60 2.18
C MET A 59 -2.88 4.52 2.74
N GLN A 60 -3.17 5.20 3.84
CA GLN A 60 -4.51 5.25 4.45
C GLN A 60 -5.41 6.33 3.85
N LEU A 61 -4.88 7.25 3.06
CA LEU A 61 -5.68 8.31 2.45
C LEU A 61 -6.67 7.74 1.43
N TYR A 62 -7.83 8.40 1.36
CA TYR A 62 -8.82 8.09 0.34
C TYR A 62 -8.28 8.38 -1.06
N ASN A 63 -8.23 7.34 -1.90
CA ASN A 63 -7.85 7.43 -3.29
C ASN A 63 -9.09 7.68 -4.17
N THR A 64 -9.08 8.77 -4.94
CA THR A 64 -10.18 9.15 -5.83
C THR A 64 -10.16 8.43 -7.19
N ASN A 65 -9.11 7.67 -7.48
CA ASN A 65 -8.97 6.95 -8.74
C ASN A 65 -9.88 5.71 -8.78
N TYR A 66 -10.38 5.38 -9.97
CA TYR A 66 -11.12 4.14 -10.17
C TYR A 66 -10.26 2.92 -9.85
N GLN A 67 -10.84 1.96 -9.14
CA GLN A 67 -10.20 0.69 -8.84
C GLN A 67 -10.41 -0.29 -10.00
N TYR A 68 -9.48 -1.23 -10.14
CA TYR A 68 -9.63 -2.32 -11.10
C TYR A 68 -10.63 -3.34 -10.54
N PHE A 69 -11.69 -3.62 -11.29
CA PHE A 69 -12.76 -4.54 -10.88
C PHE A 69 -12.62 -5.95 -11.48
N GLY A 70 -11.65 -6.19 -12.37
CA GLY A 70 -11.42 -7.51 -12.93
C GLY A 70 -10.71 -8.46 -11.96
N PRO A 71 -10.72 -9.77 -12.20
CA PRO A 71 -9.97 -10.71 -11.39
C PRO A 71 -8.47 -10.49 -11.56
N LEU A 72 -7.73 -10.47 -10.44
CA LEU A 72 -6.26 -10.54 -10.46
C LEU A 72 -5.87 -11.92 -11.00
N THR A 73 -5.27 -11.95 -12.19
CA THR A 73 -4.77 -13.20 -12.79
C THR A 73 -3.25 -13.25 -12.69
N TRP A 74 -2.72 -14.40 -12.28
CA TRP A 74 -1.28 -14.66 -12.27
C TRP A 74 -0.99 -16.01 -12.93
N LYS A 75 0.17 -16.12 -13.58
CA LYS A 75 0.58 -17.36 -14.26
C LYS A 75 1.18 -18.32 -13.23
N TRP A 76 0.66 -19.55 -13.19
CA TRP A 76 1.22 -20.61 -12.36
C TRP A 76 2.49 -21.21 -12.99
N PRO A 77 3.53 -21.58 -12.21
CA PRO A 77 4.72 -22.25 -12.72
C PRO A 77 4.40 -23.62 -13.36
N GLU A 78 5.08 -23.95 -14.45
CA GLU A 78 4.68 -25.04 -15.38
C GLU A 78 4.82 -26.46 -14.83
N LEU A 79 5.52 -26.64 -13.70
CA LEU A 79 5.84 -27.94 -13.10
C LEU A 79 4.62 -28.79 -12.73
N HIS A 80 3.43 -28.19 -12.60
CA HIS A 80 2.20 -28.87 -12.17
C HIS A 80 1.14 -29.00 -13.27
N LYS A 81 1.44 -28.61 -14.52
CA LYS A 81 0.45 -28.56 -15.61
C LYS A 81 0.17 -29.90 -16.30
N LYS A 82 0.92 -30.95 -15.99
CA LYS A 82 0.75 -32.27 -16.63
C LYS A 82 0.34 -33.31 -15.60
N PRO A 83 -0.80 -34.01 -15.75
CA PRO A 83 -0.94 -35.29 -15.07
C PRO A 83 0.25 -36.17 -15.47
N ARG A 84 0.81 -36.93 -14.53
CA ARG A 84 1.86 -37.91 -14.85
C ARG A 84 1.34 -38.81 -15.97
N ASN A 85 2.10 -38.92 -17.06
CA ASN A 85 1.83 -39.92 -18.10
C ASN A 85 2.09 -41.28 -17.45
N ILE A 86 1.02 -41.97 -17.04
CA ILE A 86 1.09 -43.35 -16.58
C ILE A 86 1.06 -44.19 -17.86
N PRO A 87 2.10 -44.96 -18.20
CA PRO A 87 2.02 -45.89 -19.32
C PRO A 87 0.83 -46.84 -19.09
N SER A 88 -0.04 -47.00 -20.09
CA SER A 88 -1.09 -48.02 -20.05
C SER A 88 -0.44 -49.40 -19.95
N MET A 89 -0.98 -50.25 -19.07
CA MET A 89 -0.42 -51.57 -18.73
C MET A 89 -0.70 -52.64 -19.81
N ASP A 90 -1.13 -52.24 -21.01
CA ASP A 90 -1.78 -53.14 -21.97
C ASP A 90 -0.89 -53.53 -23.17
N ASP A 91 0.33 -52.99 -23.28
CA ASP A 91 1.18 -53.20 -24.47
C ASP A 91 2.20 -54.35 -24.35
N ASN A 92 2.14 -55.20 -23.31
CA ASN A 92 3.11 -56.30 -23.09
C ASN A 92 2.48 -57.70 -22.94
N ILE A 93 1.39 -58.00 -23.65
CA ILE A 93 0.89 -59.40 -23.76
C ILE A 93 0.72 -59.78 -25.23
N VAL A 94 1.82 -59.80 -25.98
CA VAL A 94 1.97 -60.70 -27.14
C VAL A 94 3.42 -61.13 -27.15
N LEU A 95 3.66 -62.43 -26.95
CA LEU A 95 4.83 -63.27 -27.32
C LEU A 95 5.06 -64.36 -26.26
N GLU A 96 4.09 -65.26 -26.08
CA GLU A 96 4.39 -66.66 -25.74
C GLU A 96 3.15 -67.54 -26.00
N SER A 97 3.09 -68.11 -27.21
CA SER A 97 2.49 -69.42 -27.55
C SER A 97 2.64 -69.68 -29.04
#